data_AF-A0A1I3T8C6-F1
#
_entry.id   AF-A0A1I3T8C6-F1
#
_cell.length_a   1.000
_cell.length_b   1.000
_cell.length_c   1.000
_cell.angle_alpha   90.00
_cell.angle_beta   90.00
_cell.angle_gamma   90.00
#
_symmetry.space_group_name_H-M   'P 1'
#
loop_
_entity.id
_entity.type
_entity.pdbx_description
1 polymer ?
#
loop_
_entity_poly.entity_id
_entity_poly.type
_entity_poly.pdbx_seq_one_letter_code
_entity_poly.pdbx_strand_id
1 'polypeptide(L)'
;MPDPFVARSLDEIRFWSRIMKEHSLFLKLGFRCEDTQLIQEANYFYALFEEIENKSHDYSLDTDPRKITRFNERVYNAVSGIWAFKRKILDLVLRCKLPGQNNFPLLIDHVSREANYFRNRLRELNTGTLEPLPDAIIDENVFFLRIMADHAKFIGHLLDPSERKLVDQARNFSHDFDQLLFQARDLDSMRPQSQTVPLLNQFLDQNRVSVKSLRDFKKTARELIEACRIKSIIHPLLADHVFREAERFLTIIDMFEQHLNAQSLQ
;
A
#
# COMPACT_ATOMS: atom_id res chain seq x y z
N MET A 1 -27.36 -8.15 -11.33
CA MET A 1 -25.97 -7.67 -11.31
C MET A 1 -25.59 -7.43 -9.86
N PRO A 2 -24.38 -7.80 -9.43
CA PRO A 2 -23.93 -7.56 -8.07
C PRO A 2 -23.90 -6.05 -7.77
N ASP A 3 -24.16 -5.67 -6.53
CA ASP A 3 -24.15 -4.27 -6.09
C ASP A 3 -22.69 -3.72 -6.15
N PRO A 4 -22.42 -2.64 -6.91
CA PRO A 4 -21.06 -2.11 -7.07
C PRO A 4 -20.41 -1.66 -5.76
N PHE A 5 -21.20 -1.14 -4.82
CA PHE A 5 -20.71 -0.75 -3.49
C PHE A 5 -20.29 -1.98 -2.68
N VAL A 6 -21.07 -3.06 -2.71
CA VAL A 6 -20.72 -4.32 -2.06
C VAL A 6 -19.44 -4.91 -2.66
N ALA A 7 -19.36 -4.97 -3.99
CA ALA A 7 -18.20 -5.50 -4.70
C ALA A 7 -16.92 -4.73 -4.34
N ARG A 8 -16.95 -3.39 -4.40
CA ARG A 8 -15.78 -2.56 -4.10
C ARG A 8 -15.39 -2.60 -2.63
N SER A 9 -16.37 -2.61 -1.72
CA SER A 9 -16.10 -2.72 -0.28
C SER A 9 -15.38 -4.03 0.07
N LEU A 10 -15.85 -5.16 -0.47
CA LEU A 10 -15.22 -6.46 -0.21
C LEU A 10 -13.83 -6.57 -0.84
N ASP A 11 -13.63 -6.04 -2.05
CA ASP A 11 -12.32 -5.99 -2.71
C ASP A 11 -11.29 -5.19 -1.88
N GLU A 12 -11.64 -3.96 -1.46
CA GLU A 12 -10.76 -3.12 -0.64
C GLU A 12 -10.48 -3.77 0.72
N ILE A 13 -11.51 -4.31 1.40
CA ILE A 13 -11.30 -4.92 2.71
C ILE A 13 -10.44 -6.17 2.62
N ARG A 14 -10.68 -7.07 1.66
CA ARG A 14 -9.87 -8.30 1.51
C ARG A 14 -8.41 -7.98 1.27
N PHE A 15 -8.13 -7.01 0.41
CA PHE A 15 -6.77 -6.58 0.13
C PHE A 15 -6.13 -5.93 1.37
N TRP A 16 -6.72 -4.84 1.89
CA TRP A 16 -6.07 -4.04 2.91
C TRP A 16 -6.09 -4.65 4.31
N SER A 17 -7.06 -5.51 4.65
CA SER A 17 -7.04 -6.24 5.93
C SER A 17 -5.83 -7.17 6.01
N ARG A 18 -5.51 -7.90 4.93
CA ARG A 18 -4.31 -8.70 4.83
C ARG A 18 -3.04 -7.86 4.97
N ILE A 19 -2.96 -6.71 4.29
CA ILE A 19 -1.84 -5.77 4.39
C ILE A 19 -1.66 -5.28 5.85
N MET A 20 -2.74 -4.87 6.53
CA MET A 20 -2.67 -4.42 7.93
C MET A 20 -2.32 -5.54 8.93
N LYS A 21 -2.77 -6.78 8.68
CA LYS A 21 -2.34 -7.97 9.42
C LYS A 21 -0.83 -8.17 9.30
N GLU A 22 -0.31 -8.15 8.07
CA GLU A 22 1.11 -8.33 7.77
C GLU A 22 1.98 -7.22 8.36
N HIS A 23 1.54 -5.96 8.31
CA HIS A 23 2.19 -4.85 9.01
C HIS A 23 2.37 -5.10 10.51
N SER A 24 1.36 -5.69 11.15
CA SER A 24 1.42 -5.99 12.58
C SER A 24 2.53 -6.99 12.89
N LEU A 25 2.74 -7.98 12.01
CA LEU A 25 3.88 -8.90 12.10
C LEU A 25 5.20 -8.18 11.85
N PHE A 26 5.31 -7.38 10.79
CA PHE A 26 6.58 -6.73 10.43
C PHE A 26 7.05 -5.74 11.49
N LEU A 27 6.15 -4.93 12.04
CA LEU A 27 6.47 -4.01 13.13
C LEU A 27 6.94 -4.77 14.38
N LYS A 28 6.28 -5.88 14.70
CA LYS A 28 6.66 -6.75 15.82
C LYS A 28 8.08 -7.28 15.68
N LEU A 29 8.47 -7.72 14.48
CA LEU A 29 9.82 -8.24 14.21
C LEU A 29 10.92 -7.19 14.42
N GLY A 30 10.59 -5.90 14.32
CA GLY A 30 11.54 -4.81 14.57
C GLY A 30 11.58 -4.31 16.02
N PHE A 31 10.71 -4.79 16.92
CA PHE A 31 10.75 -4.40 18.33
C PHE A 31 11.86 -5.11 19.10
N ARG A 32 12.28 -4.50 20.22
CA ARG A 32 13.21 -5.14 21.16
C ARG A 32 12.44 -6.17 21.98
N CYS A 33 13.14 -7.20 22.44
CA CYS A 33 12.49 -8.31 23.14
C CYS A 33 11.81 -7.87 24.45
N GLU A 34 12.34 -6.84 25.10
CA GLU A 34 11.81 -6.26 26.34
C GLU A 34 10.57 -5.36 26.15
N ASP A 35 10.25 -4.95 24.92
CA ASP A 35 9.10 -4.09 24.61
C ASP A 35 7.78 -4.89 24.58
N THR A 36 7.53 -5.68 25.63
CA THR A 36 6.45 -6.68 25.69
C THR A 36 5.06 -6.08 25.47
N GLN A 37 4.83 -4.83 25.91
CA GLN A 37 3.57 -4.12 25.68
C GLN A 37 3.35 -3.82 24.19
N LEU A 38 4.38 -3.36 23.46
CA LEU A 38 4.28 -3.10 22.02
C LEU A 38 4.12 -4.40 21.24
N ILE A 39 4.82 -5.47 21.66
CA ILE A 39 4.70 -6.81 21.07
C ILE A 39 3.27 -7.35 21.24
N GLN A 40 2.68 -7.22 22.44
CA GLN A 40 1.31 -7.64 22.72
C GLN A 40 0.29 -6.83 21.89
N GLU A 41 0.46 -5.51 21.81
CA GLU A 41 -0.41 -4.63 21.03
C GLU A 41 -0.33 -4.96 19.52
N ALA A 42 0.86 -5.26 18.99
CA ALA A 42 1.02 -5.74 17.62
C ALA A 42 0.36 -7.11 17.38
N ASN A 43 0.47 -8.06 18.33
CA ASN A 43 -0.22 -9.35 18.22
C ASN A 43 -1.76 -9.18 18.25
N TYR A 44 -2.27 -8.24 19.05
CA TYR A 44 -3.69 -7.90 19.06
C TYR A 44 -4.15 -7.42 17.67
N PHE A 45 -3.43 -6.47 17.06
CA PHE A 45 -3.79 -5.99 15.71
C PHE A 45 -3.64 -7.08 14.65
N TYR A 46 -2.63 -7.96 14.74
CA TYR A 46 -2.52 -9.12 13.86
C TYR A 46 -3.79 -9.97 13.91
N ALA A 47 -4.21 -10.39 15.11
CA ALA A 47 -5.40 -11.23 15.28
C ALA A 47 -6.69 -10.52 14.83
N LEU A 48 -6.81 -9.21 15.12
CA LEU A 48 -7.96 -8.41 14.71
C LEU A 48 -8.10 -8.35 13.18
N PHE A 49 -7.02 -8.09 12.46
CA PHE A 49 -7.06 -8.02 10.99
C PHE A 49 -7.17 -9.40 10.34
N GLU A 50 -6.67 -10.46 10.96
CA GLU A 50 -6.94 -11.83 10.55
C GLU A 50 -8.44 -12.17 10.65
N GLU A 51 -9.09 -11.79 11.75
CA GLU A 51 -10.55 -11.97 11.90
C GLU A 51 -11.31 -11.19 10.81
N ILE A 52 -10.93 -9.93 10.55
CA ILE A 52 -11.56 -9.08 9.53
C ILE A 52 -11.36 -9.68 8.13
N GLU A 53 -10.15 -10.12 7.80
CA GLU A 53 -9.82 -10.74 6.52
C GLU A 53 -10.69 -11.99 6.31
N ASN A 54 -10.68 -12.93 7.26
CA ASN A 54 -11.52 -14.13 7.21
C ASN A 54 -13.01 -13.78 7.07
N LYS A 55 -13.50 -12.82 7.85
CA LYS A 55 -14.91 -12.41 7.78
C LYS A 55 -15.29 -11.78 6.44
N SER A 56 -14.36 -11.07 5.81
CA SER A 56 -14.59 -10.49 4.47
C SER A 56 -14.71 -11.57 3.39
N HIS A 57 -14.11 -12.74 3.59
CA HIS A 57 -14.23 -13.88 2.68
C HIS A 57 -15.52 -14.70 2.88
N ASP A 58 -16.16 -14.62 4.05
CA ASP A 58 -17.50 -15.20 4.29
C ASP A 58 -18.62 -14.47 3.50
N TYR A 59 -18.43 -13.19 3.21
CA TYR A 59 -19.41 -12.39 2.47
C TYR A 59 -19.34 -12.63 0.97
N SER A 60 -20.50 -12.71 0.32
CA SER A 60 -20.63 -12.78 -1.14
C SER A 60 -21.04 -11.43 -1.75
N LEU A 61 -21.03 -11.36 -3.08
CA LEU A 61 -21.50 -10.17 -3.82
C LEU A 61 -23.01 -9.91 -3.66
N ASP A 62 -23.77 -10.88 -3.18
CA ASP A 62 -25.21 -10.78 -2.90
C ASP A 62 -25.50 -10.41 -1.43
N THR A 63 -24.46 -10.13 -0.64
CA THR A 63 -24.62 -9.71 0.76
C THR A 63 -25.38 -8.39 0.82
N ASP A 64 -26.39 -8.33 1.71
CA ASP A 64 -27.16 -7.11 1.97
C ASP A 64 -26.24 -5.88 2.17
N PRO A 65 -26.36 -4.82 1.33
CA PRO A 65 -25.55 -3.62 1.44
C PRO A 65 -25.52 -3.01 2.83
N ARG A 66 -26.63 -3.10 3.61
CA ARG A 66 -26.67 -2.58 5.00
C ARG A 66 -25.76 -3.37 5.94
N LYS A 67 -25.53 -4.66 5.69
CA LYS A 67 -24.54 -5.46 6.43
C LYS A 67 -23.13 -5.00 6.08
N ILE A 68 -22.87 -4.71 4.80
CA ILE A 68 -21.57 -4.23 4.34
C ILE A 68 -21.27 -2.83 4.86
N THR A 69 -22.23 -1.90 4.91
CA THR A 69 -22.04 -0.57 5.52
C THR A 69 -21.56 -0.67 6.96
N ARG A 70 -22.22 -1.50 7.79
CA ARG A 70 -21.81 -1.74 9.19
C ARG A 70 -20.45 -2.43 9.29
N PHE A 71 -20.15 -3.33 8.35
CA PHE A 71 -18.84 -3.97 8.31
C PHE A 71 -17.74 -2.95 7.97
N ASN A 72 -17.95 -2.09 6.99
CA ASN A 72 -17.06 -0.98 6.65
C ASN A 72 -16.81 -0.06 7.85
N GLU A 73 -17.84 0.29 8.64
CA GLU A 73 -17.70 1.08 9.87
C GLU A 73 -16.85 0.37 10.94
N ARG A 74 -17.06 -0.93 11.13
CA ARG A 74 -16.24 -1.73 12.06
C ARG A 74 -14.77 -1.74 11.62
N VAL A 75 -14.52 -1.98 10.34
CA VAL A 75 -13.16 -2.01 9.78
C VAL A 75 -12.53 -0.61 9.84
N TYR A 76 -13.26 0.45 9.54
CA TYR A 76 -12.80 1.84 9.67
C TYR A 76 -12.26 2.14 11.08
N ASN A 77 -12.96 1.69 12.12
CA ASN A 77 -12.53 1.86 13.50
C ASN A 77 -11.28 1.03 13.82
N ALA A 78 -11.20 -0.22 13.35
CA ALA A 78 -10.00 -1.06 13.51
C ALA A 78 -8.76 -0.42 12.84
N VAL A 79 -8.93 0.10 11.62
CA VAL A 79 -7.87 0.78 10.86
C VAL A 79 -7.45 2.09 11.53
N SER A 80 -8.40 2.83 12.11
CA SER A 80 -8.09 4.01 12.92
C SER A 80 -7.25 3.65 14.16
N GLY A 81 -7.54 2.51 14.79
CA GLY A 81 -6.76 1.98 15.91
C GLY A 81 -5.31 1.64 15.53
N ILE A 82 -5.10 0.86 14.46
CA ILE A 82 -3.73 0.50 14.05
C ILE A 82 -2.96 1.72 13.51
N TRP A 83 -3.65 2.68 12.89
CA TRP A 83 -3.04 3.95 12.50
C TRP A 83 -2.49 4.69 13.73
N ALA A 84 -3.29 4.81 14.80
CA ALA A 84 -2.85 5.45 16.04
C ALA A 84 -1.67 4.70 16.68
N PHE A 85 -1.70 3.36 16.67
CA PHE A 85 -0.59 2.52 17.13
C PHE A 85 0.70 2.77 16.33
N LYS A 86 0.62 2.79 14.99
CA LYS A 86 1.74 3.13 14.11
C LYS A 86 2.29 4.53 14.42
N ARG A 87 1.42 5.50 14.67
CA ARG A 87 1.84 6.87 15.06
C ARG A 87 2.52 6.94 16.42
N LYS A 88 2.04 6.17 17.40
CA LYS A 88 2.67 6.01 18.73
C LYS A 88 4.08 5.44 18.60
N ILE A 89 4.26 4.37 17.82
CA ILE A 89 5.58 3.77 17.57
C ILE A 89 6.52 4.80 16.94
N LEU A 90 6.05 5.54 15.94
CA LEU A 90 6.89 6.53 15.26
C LEU A 90 7.33 7.66 16.22
N ASP A 91 6.46 8.13 17.11
CA ASP A 91 6.84 9.11 18.15
C ASP A 91 7.94 8.55 19.07
N LEU A 92 7.80 7.30 19.52
CA LEU A 92 8.80 6.64 20.37
C LEU A 92 10.16 6.53 19.67
N VAL A 93 10.17 6.14 18.39
CA VAL A 93 11.41 6.00 17.61
C VAL A 93 12.07 7.36 17.36
N LEU A 94 11.30 8.39 16.96
CA LEU A 94 11.83 9.74 16.70
C LEU A 94 12.35 10.45 17.96
N ARG A 95 11.84 10.08 19.14
CA ARG A 95 12.34 10.56 20.45
C ARG A 95 13.40 9.64 21.06
N CYS A 96 13.92 8.69 20.30
CA CYS A 96 14.95 7.74 20.72
C CYS A 96 14.59 6.96 21.99
N LYS A 97 13.30 6.65 22.21
CA LYS A 97 12.81 5.92 23.41
C LYS A 97 12.96 4.40 23.30
N LEU A 98 13.35 3.89 22.13
CA LEU A 98 13.52 2.47 21.85
C LEU A 98 14.93 2.19 21.27
N PRO A 99 16.03 2.51 21.99
CA PRO A 99 17.37 2.26 21.48
C PRO A 99 17.59 0.76 21.20
N GLY A 100 18.00 0.41 19.98
CA GLY A 100 18.22 -0.97 19.53
C GLY A 100 17.06 -1.62 18.75
N GLN A 101 15.93 -0.93 18.58
CA GLN A 101 14.86 -1.37 17.69
C GLN A 101 15.26 -1.26 16.20
N ASN A 102 14.64 -2.05 15.33
CA ASN A 102 15.01 -2.19 13.91
C ASN A 102 13.98 -1.68 12.90
N ASN A 103 12.84 -1.12 13.34
CA ASN A 103 11.88 -0.52 12.40
C ASN A 103 12.39 0.84 11.91
N PHE A 104 12.56 0.99 10.59
CA PHE A 104 12.89 2.29 10.01
C PHE A 104 11.76 3.31 10.30
N PRO A 105 12.05 4.55 10.72
CA PRO A 105 11.03 5.58 10.89
C PRO A 105 10.19 5.81 9.62
N LEU A 106 10.84 5.76 8.45
CA LEU A 106 10.16 5.87 7.15
C LEU A 106 9.20 4.70 6.90
N LEU A 107 9.56 3.48 7.29
CA LEU A 107 8.67 2.32 7.20
C LEU A 107 7.46 2.49 8.11
N ILE A 108 7.64 2.94 9.36
CA ILE A 108 6.52 3.17 10.28
C ILE A 108 5.58 4.25 9.73
N ASP A 109 6.12 5.35 9.18
CA ASP A 109 5.33 6.38 8.50
C ASP A 109 4.58 5.82 7.29
N HIS A 110 5.28 5.08 6.43
CA HIS A 110 4.76 4.45 5.23
C HIS A 110 3.54 3.58 5.52
N VAL A 111 3.67 2.62 6.43
CA VAL A 111 2.56 1.74 6.78
C VAL A 111 1.41 2.50 7.46
N SER A 112 1.68 3.66 8.07
CA SER A 112 0.63 4.55 8.60
C SER A 112 -0.12 5.30 7.50
N ARG A 113 0.55 5.67 6.40
CA ARG A 113 -0.11 6.28 5.23
C ARG A 113 -1.06 5.32 4.55
N GLU A 114 -0.69 4.05 4.40
CA GLU A 114 -1.59 3.03 3.86
C GLU A 114 -2.79 2.77 4.78
N ALA A 115 -2.58 2.74 6.11
CA ALA A 115 -3.70 2.65 7.05
C ALA A 115 -4.64 3.86 6.89
N ASN A 116 -4.10 5.06 6.72
CA ASN A 116 -4.91 6.25 6.48
C ASN A 116 -5.66 6.20 5.13
N TYR A 117 -5.00 5.71 4.08
CA TYR A 117 -5.62 5.47 2.77
C TYR A 117 -6.82 4.52 2.90
N PHE A 118 -6.61 3.35 3.51
CA PHE A 118 -7.67 2.36 3.69
C PHE A 118 -8.84 2.90 4.53
N ARG A 119 -8.54 3.63 5.60
CA ARG A 119 -9.55 4.32 6.42
C ARG A 119 -10.40 5.29 5.60
N ASN A 120 -9.76 6.12 4.79
CA ASN A 120 -10.47 7.12 3.99
C ASN A 120 -11.33 6.47 2.89
N ARG A 121 -10.81 5.44 2.22
CA ARG A 121 -11.54 4.65 1.22
C ARG A 121 -12.82 4.04 1.78
N LEU A 122 -12.78 3.47 2.99
CA LEU A 122 -13.97 2.93 3.65
C LEU A 122 -15.03 4.00 3.94
N ARG A 123 -14.60 5.21 4.32
CA ARG A 123 -15.49 6.35 4.53
C ARG A 123 -16.13 6.76 3.21
N GLU A 124 -15.34 6.97 2.16
CA GLU A 124 -15.83 7.36 0.82
C GLU A 124 -16.87 6.37 0.28
N LEU A 125 -16.63 5.07 0.44
CA LEU A 125 -17.57 4.02 0.06
C LEU A 125 -18.89 4.15 0.82
N ASN A 126 -18.84 4.31 2.14
CA ASN A 126 -20.05 4.42 2.95
C ASN A 126 -20.83 5.73 2.72
N THR A 127 -20.15 6.82 2.39
CA THR A 127 -20.78 8.13 2.14
C THR A 127 -21.17 8.33 0.68
N GLY A 128 -20.76 7.44 -0.23
CA GLY A 128 -21.01 7.60 -1.67
C GLY A 128 -20.25 8.77 -2.29
N THR A 129 -19.09 9.13 -1.74
CA THR A 129 -18.29 10.30 -2.14
C THR A 129 -16.97 9.88 -2.79
N LEU A 130 -17.00 8.85 -3.63
CA LEU A 130 -15.83 8.48 -4.43
C LEU A 130 -15.48 9.62 -5.39
N GLU A 131 -14.19 9.81 -5.60
CA GLU A 131 -13.65 10.87 -6.44
C GLU A 131 -14.06 10.69 -7.91
N PRO A 132 -14.32 11.78 -8.65
CA PRO A 132 -14.39 11.76 -10.11
C PRO A 132 -13.11 11.18 -10.72
N LEU A 133 -13.22 10.55 -11.89
CA LEU A 133 -12.11 9.87 -12.56
C LEU A 133 -10.83 10.75 -12.70
N PRO A 134 -10.89 12.03 -13.13
CA PRO A 134 -9.69 12.86 -13.25
C PRO A 134 -8.99 13.16 -11.92
N ASP A 135 -9.75 13.21 -10.82
CA ASP A 135 -9.19 13.37 -9.48
C ASP A 135 -8.55 12.05 -9.05
N ALA A 136 -9.30 10.94 -9.12
CA ALA A 136 -8.84 9.61 -8.75
C ALA A 136 -7.55 9.19 -9.48
N ILE A 137 -7.40 9.52 -10.78
CA ILE A 137 -6.17 9.22 -11.54
C ILE A 137 -4.95 9.85 -10.87
N ILE A 138 -5.00 11.14 -10.56
CA ILE A 138 -3.84 11.83 -10.03
C ILE A 138 -3.64 11.45 -8.55
N ASP A 139 -4.69 11.40 -7.73
CA ASP A 139 -4.56 11.13 -6.28
C ASP A 139 -4.03 9.72 -6.00
N GLU A 140 -4.53 8.70 -6.71
CA GLU A 140 -4.03 7.33 -6.58
C GLU A 140 -2.58 7.20 -7.05
N ASN A 141 -2.20 7.86 -8.15
CA ASN A 141 -0.81 7.82 -8.61
C ASN A 141 0.11 8.57 -7.66
N VAL A 142 -0.25 9.74 -7.15
CA VAL A 142 0.55 10.47 -6.14
C VAL A 142 0.77 9.60 -4.90
N PHE A 143 -0.27 8.91 -4.44
CA PHE A 143 -0.17 7.99 -3.32
C PHE A 143 0.75 6.79 -3.63
N PHE A 144 0.44 6.02 -4.67
CA PHE A 144 1.13 4.77 -4.95
C PHE A 144 2.56 4.97 -5.49
N LEU A 145 2.85 6.04 -6.23
CA LEU A 145 4.23 6.34 -6.65
C LEU A 145 5.14 6.57 -5.44
N ARG A 146 4.63 7.23 -4.39
CA ARG A 146 5.36 7.37 -3.13
C ARG A 146 5.56 6.03 -2.44
N ILE A 147 4.54 5.18 -2.41
CA ILE A 147 4.64 3.81 -1.87
C ILE A 147 5.68 3.00 -2.64
N MET A 148 5.71 3.06 -3.98
CA MET A 148 6.71 2.37 -4.80
C MET A 148 8.13 2.90 -4.61
N ALA A 149 8.30 4.22 -4.48
CA ALA A 149 9.58 4.84 -4.17
C ALA A 149 10.13 4.35 -2.82
N ASP A 150 9.28 4.31 -1.80
CA ASP A 150 9.65 3.81 -0.46
C ASP A 150 10.03 2.33 -0.50
N HIS A 151 9.26 1.50 -1.20
CA HIS A 151 9.57 0.07 -1.35
C HIS A 151 10.93 -0.19 -1.97
N ALA A 152 11.28 0.53 -3.02
CA ALA A 152 12.59 0.38 -3.66
C ALA A 152 13.73 0.71 -2.68
N LYS A 153 13.55 1.74 -1.84
CA LYS A 153 14.48 2.06 -0.75
C LYS A 153 14.55 0.94 0.28
N PHE A 154 13.43 0.42 0.75
CA PHE A 154 13.40 -0.66 1.73
C PHE A 154 14.10 -1.92 1.20
N ILE A 155 13.85 -2.31 -0.05
CA ILE A 155 14.54 -3.45 -0.68
C ILE A 155 16.05 -3.19 -0.69
N GLY A 156 16.50 -2.02 -1.16
CA GLY A 156 17.93 -1.69 -1.19
C GLY A 156 18.60 -1.72 0.18
N HIS A 157 17.91 -1.23 1.22
CA HIS A 157 18.43 -1.18 2.59
C HIS A 157 18.38 -2.53 3.34
N LEU A 158 17.49 -3.43 2.95
CA LEU A 158 17.33 -4.75 3.60
C LEU A 158 18.06 -5.88 2.86
N LEU A 159 18.50 -5.65 1.62
CA LEU A 159 19.46 -6.52 0.95
C LEU A 159 20.81 -6.48 1.67
N ASP A 160 21.51 -7.61 1.70
CA ASP A 160 22.88 -7.62 2.22
C ASP A 160 23.77 -6.74 1.33
N PRO A 161 24.64 -5.86 1.88
CA PRO A 161 25.49 -4.98 1.08
C PRO A 161 26.42 -5.71 0.09
N SER A 162 26.64 -7.02 0.24
CA SER A 162 27.39 -7.82 -0.74
C SER A 162 26.58 -8.17 -2.00
N GLU A 163 25.25 -8.03 -2.00
CA GLU A 163 24.38 -8.15 -3.18
C GLU A 163 24.42 -6.88 -4.06
N ARG A 164 25.63 -6.38 -4.35
CA ARG A 164 25.88 -5.07 -4.98
C ARG A 164 25.00 -4.79 -6.19
N LYS A 165 24.86 -5.77 -7.09
CA LYS A 165 24.03 -5.63 -8.29
C LYS A 165 22.55 -5.43 -7.99
N LEU A 166 22.00 -6.16 -7.02
CA LEU A 166 20.58 -6.04 -6.64
C LEU A 166 20.34 -4.75 -5.84
N VAL A 167 21.29 -4.35 -5.00
CA VAL A 167 21.26 -3.07 -4.28
C VAL A 167 21.24 -1.90 -5.27
N ASP A 168 22.12 -1.91 -6.28
CA ASP A 168 22.16 -0.88 -7.31
C ASP A 168 20.87 -0.86 -8.15
N GLN A 169 20.30 -2.02 -8.48
CA GLN A 169 19.00 -2.10 -9.15
C GLN A 169 17.87 -1.49 -8.32
N ALA A 170 17.79 -1.82 -7.03
CA ALA A 170 16.81 -1.24 -6.11
C ALA A 170 16.98 0.28 -5.98
N ARG A 171 18.23 0.77 -5.95
CA ARG A 171 18.54 2.21 -5.94
C ARG A 171 18.09 2.91 -7.22
N ASN A 172 18.27 2.29 -8.38
CA ASN A 172 17.80 2.86 -9.66
C ASN A 172 16.28 2.97 -9.68
N PHE A 173 15.55 1.92 -9.28
CA PHE A 173 14.10 2.00 -9.11
C PHE A 173 13.69 3.10 -8.12
N SER A 174 14.39 3.24 -6.98
CA SER A 174 14.10 4.33 -6.05
C SER A 174 14.23 5.70 -6.73
N HIS A 175 15.29 5.91 -7.53
CA HIS A 175 15.49 7.16 -8.24
C HIS A 175 14.38 7.42 -9.25
N ASP A 176 14.04 6.41 -10.07
CA ASP A 176 13.00 6.52 -11.09
C ASP A 176 11.64 6.89 -10.47
N PHE A 177 11.25 6.23 -9.36
CA PHE A 177 9.99 6.54 -8.68
C PHE A 177 10.00 7.87 -7.92
N ASP A 178 11.16 8.35 -7.45
CA ASP A 178 11.27 9.72 -6.93
C ASP A 178 10.99 10.75 -8.02
N GLN A 179 11.47 10.53 -9.25
CA GLN A 179 11.18 11.41 -10.40
C GLN A 179 9.69 11.38 -10.79
N LEU A 180 9.11 10.19 -10.91
CA LEU A 180 7.69 10.05 -11.25
C LEU A 180 6.79 10.67 -10.17
N LEU A 181 7.14 10.52 -8.89
CA LEU A 181 6.39 11.16 -7.79
C LEU A 181 6.44 12.68 -7.88
N PHE A 182 7.59 13.27 -8.23
CA PHE A 182 7.67 14.73 -8.42
C PHE A 182 6.82 15.19 -9.60
N GLN A 183 6.87 14.48 -10.74
CA GLN A 183 6.01 14.76 -11.88
C GLN A 183 4.51 14.68 -11.50
N ALA A 184 4.12 13.68 -10.73
CA ALA A 184 2.75 13.53 -10.26
C ALA A 184 2.30 14.70 -9.36
N ARG A 185 3.19 15.20 -8.49
CA ARG A 185 2.93 16.36 -7.62
C ARG A 185 2.83 17.67 -8.39
N ASP A 186 3.64 17.83 -9.43
CA ASP A 186 3.53 18.99 -10.32
C ASP A 186 2.20 18.93 -11.08
N LEU A 187 1.82 17.76 -11.59
CA LEU A 187 0.54 17.54 -12.27
C LEU A 187 -0.67 17.82 -11.34
N ASP A 188 -0.60 17.36 -10.09
CA ASP A 188 -1.57 17.66 -9.02
C ASP A 188 -1.67 19.16 -8.75
N SER A 189 -0.54 19.85 -8.61
CA SER A 189 -0.49 21.30 -8.36
C SER A 189 -1.05 22.15 -9.51
N MET A 190 -1.11 21.59 -10.72
CA MET A 190 -1.64 22.25 -11.93
C MET A 190 -3.15 21.97 -12.15
N ARG A 191 -3.83 21.29 -11.22
CA ARG A 191 -5.28 21.05 -11.32
C ARG A 191 -6.09 22.34 -11.18
N PRO A 192 -7.27 22.44 -11.85
CA PRO A 192 -7.84 21.44 -12.75
C PRO A 192 -7.29 21.51 -14.19
N GLN A 193 -6.43 22.48 -14.54
CA GLN A 193 -5.96 22.69 -15.92
C GLN A 193 -5.13 21.53 -16.47
N SER A 194 -4.45 20.78 -15.60
CA SER A 194 -3.70 19.57 -15.96
C SER A 194 -4.57 18.34 -16.24
N GLN A 195 -5.86 18.37 -15.88
CA GLN A 195 -6.78 17.24 -15.99
C GLN A 195 -7.34 17.03 -17.41
N THR A 196 -6.52 17.30 -18.42
CA THR A 196 -6.88 17.03 -19.82
C THR A 196 -6.66 15.54 -20.14
N VAL A 197 -7.53 14.97 -20.98
CA VAL A 197 -7.42 13.56 -21.39
C VAL A 197 -6.02 13.21 -21.93
N PRO A 198 -5.38 14.01 -22.81
CA PRO A 198 -4.04 13.68 -23.30
C PRO A 198 -2.96 13.66 -22.22
N LEU A 199 -2.99 14.61 -21.27
CA LEU A 199 -2.02 14.65 -20.17
C LEU A 199 -2.20 13.47 -19.21
N LEU A 200 -3.44 13.14 -18.85
CA LEU A 200 -3.74 12.00 -17.99
C LEU A 200 -3.38 10.67 -18.65
N ASN A 201 -3.61 10.53 -19.96
CA ASN A 201 -3.25 9.33 -20.71
C ASN A 201 -1.73 9.13 -20.74
N GLN A 202 -0.97 10.15 -21.14
CA GLN A 202 0.50 10.10 -21.14
C GLN A 202 1.09 9.86 -19.75
N PHE A 203 0.48 10.44 -18.71
CA PHE A 203 0.88 10.24 -17.31
C PHE A 203 0.71 8.77 -16.87
N LEU A 204 -0.43 8.15 -17.18
CA LEU A 204 -0.67 6.73 -16.90
C LEU A 204 0.32 5.83 -17.67
N ASP A 205 0.51 6.07 -18.97
CA ASP A 205 1.44 5.31 -19.81
C ASP A 205 2.88 5.30 -19.24
N GLN A 206 3.39 6.47 -18.83
CA GLN A 206 4.72 6.60 -18.25
C GLN A 206 4.84 5.84 -16.92
N ASN A 207 3.85 5.99 -16.05
CA ASN A 207 3.85 5.33 -14.74
C ASN A 207 3.76 3.80 -14.91
N ARG A 208 2.93 3.32 -15.84
CA ARG A 208 2.68 1.91 -16.09
C ARG A 208 3.95 1.12 -16.39
N VAL A 209 4.81 1.66 -17.25
CA VAL A 209 6.08 1.00 -17.63
C VAL A 209 6.95 0.75 -16.40
N SER A 210 7.11 1.77 -15.57
CA SER A 210 7.93 1.71 -14.36
C SER A 210 7.33 0.81 -13.28
N VAL A 211 6.00 0.88 -13.08
CA VAL A 211 5.27 0.01 -12.13
C VAL A 211 5.36 -1.45 -12.53
N LYS A 212 5.19 -1.76 -13.82
CA LYS A 212 5.33 -3.14 -14.31
C LYS A 212 6.75 -3.66 -14.09
N SER A 213 7.77 -2.86 -14.43
CA SER A 213 9.18 -3.23 -14.23
C SER A 213 9.52 -3.47 -12.75
N LEU A 214 9.08 -2.60 -11.85
CA LEU A 214 9.28 -2.78 -10.41
C LEU A 214 8.50 -3.98 -9.86
N ARG A 215 7.28 -4.23 -10.34
CA ARG A 215 6.49 -5.41 -9.98
C ARG A 215 7.22 -6.70 -10.34
N ASP A 216 7.79 -6.77 -11.54
CA ASP A 216 8.55 -7.95 -12.01
C ASP A 216 9.85 -8.13 -11.21
N PHE A 217 10.54 -7.04 -10.87
CA PHE A 217 11.69 -7.07 -9.96
C PHE A 217 11.31 -7.60 -8.56
N LYS A 218 10.22 -7.09 -7.97
CA LYS A 218 9.70 -7.55 -6.67
C LYS A 218 9.34 -9.03 -6.68
N LYS A 219 8.69 -9.50 -7.76
CA LYS A 219 8.39 -10.92 -7.96
C LYS A 219 9.66 -11.78 -7.98
N THR A 220 10.64 -11.36 -8.77
CA THR A 220 11.93 -12.06 -8.90
C THR A 220 12.66 -12.08 -7.55
N ALA A 221 12.70 -10.96 -6.83
CA ALA A 221 13.30 -10.87 -5.51
C ALA A 221 12.64 -11.83 -4.51
N ARG A 222 11.29 -11.88 -4.48
CA ARG A 222 10.54 -12.84 -3.66
C ARG A 222 10.97 -14.29 -3.95
N GLU A 223 10.97 -14.69 -5.21
CA GLU A 223 11.35 -16.05 -5.62
C GLU A 223 12.80 -16.40 -5.23
N LEU A 224 13.73 -15.44 -5.35
CA LEU A 224 15.11 -15.62 -4.94
C LEU A 224 15.27 -15.73 -3.41
N ILE A 225 14.51 -14.95 -2.63
CA ILE A 225 14.53 -15.00 -1.16
C ILE A 225 13.96 -16.34 -0.68
N GLU A 226 12.81 -16.76 -1.20
CA GLU A 226 12.18 -18.05 -0.87
C GLU A 226 13.08 -19.24 -1.19
N ALA A 227 13.84 -19.17 -2.29
CA ALA A 227 14.79 -20.20 -2.69
C ALA A 227 16.18 -20.08 -2.01
N CYS A 228 16.36 -19.15 -1.07
CA CYS A 228 17.65 -18.85 -0.43
C CYS A 228 18.80 -18.57 -1.41
N ARG A 229 18.50 -17.94 -2.55
CA ARG A 229 19.47 -17.65 -3.64
C ARG A 229 20.11 -16.26 -3.55
N ILE A 230 19.68 -15.42 -2.60
CA ILE A 230 20.26 -14.11 -2.31
C ILE A 230 20.37 -13.89 -0.80
N LYS A 231 21.25 -12.99 -0.39
CA LYS A 231 21.50 -12.62 1.01
C LYS A 231 20.72 -11.35 1.35
N SER A 232 19.90 -11.40 2.39
CA SER A 232 19.13 -10.25 2.86
C SER A 232 18.63 -10.49 4.29
N ILE A 233 18.13 -9.43 4.91
CA ILE A 233 17.28 -9.50 6.11
C ILE A 233 15.79 -9.29 5.76
N ILE A 234 15.42 -9.49 4.48
CA ILE A 234 14.05 -9.38 4.00
C ILE A 234 13.32 -10.68 4.33
N HIS A 235 12.31 -10.61 5.19
CA HIS A 235 11.41 -11.74 5.42
C HIS A 235 10.68 -12.11 4.10
N PRO A 236 10.56 -13.40 3.72
CA PRO A 236 9.91 -13.79 2.46
C PRO A 236 8.50 -13.18 2.27
N LEU A 237 7.69 -13.17 3.34
CA LEU A 237 6.37 -12.52 3.33
C LEU A 237 6.42 -11.01 3.08
N LEU A 238 7.47 -10.30 3.50
CA LEU A 238 7.61 -8.87 3.20
C LEU A 238 7.88 -8.66 1.70
N ALA A 239 8.66 -9.53 1.07
CA ALA A 239 8.87 -9.48 -0.38
C ALA A 239 7.57 -9.72 -1.15
N ASP A 240 6.75 -10.68 -0.72
CA ASP A 240 5.41 -10.92 -1.30
C ASP A 240 4.42 -9.77 -1.05
N HIS A 241 4.46 -9.18 0.15
CA HIS A 241 3.63 -8.05 0.53
C HIS A 241 3.82 -6.85 -0.40
N VAL A 242 5.06 -6.38 -0.54
CA VAL A 242 5.35 -5.23 -1.42
C VAL A 242 5.11 -5.55 -2.90
N PHE A 243 5.20 -6.83 -3.29
CA PHE A 243 4.82 -7.30 -4.63
C PHE A 243 3.32 -7.15 -4.87
N ARG A 244 2.46 -7.62 -3.95
CA ARG A 244 1.00 -7.49 -4.07
C ARG A 244 0.53 -6.04 -4.15
N GLU A 245 1.20 -5.12 -3.46
CA GLU A 245 0.89 -3.70 -3.57
C GLU A 245 1.26 -3.11 -4.94
N ALA A 246 2.37 -3.57 -5.55
CA ALA A 246 2.71 -3.18 -6.91
C ALA A 246 1.72 -3.75 -7.93
N GLU A 247 1.26 -4.99 -7.75
CA GLU A 247 0.20 -5.60 -8.56
C GLU A 247 -1.12 -4.84 -8.43
N ARG A 248 -1.49 -4.44 -7.21
CA ARG A 248 -2.69 -3.64 -6.94
C ARG A 248 -2.62 -2.29 -7.66
N PHE A 249 -1.48 -1.60 -7.57
CA PHE A 249 -1.30 -0.33 -8.27
C PHE A 249 -1.37 -0.48 -9.79
N LEU A 250 -0.73 -1.51 -10.34
CA LEU A 250 -0.79 -1.79 -11.79
C LEU A 250 -2.24 -2.04 -12.26
N THR A 251 -3.03 -2.77 -11.46
CA THR A 251 -4.45 -3.02 -11.74
C THR A 251 -5.25 -1.71 -11.76
N ILE A 252 -4.96 -0.78 -10.84
CA ILE A 252 -5.60 0.55 -10.79
C ILE A 252 -5.25 1.37 -12.03
N ILE A 253 -3.98 1.39 -12.45
CA ILE A 253 -3.54 2.06 -13.68
C ILE A 253 -4.27 1.48 -14.90
N ASP A 254 -4.26 0.16 -15.08
CA ASP A 254 -4.92 -0.51 -16.20
C ASP A 254 -6.43 -0.18 -16.24
N MET A 255 -7.08 -0.14 -15.08
CA MET A 255 -8.50 0.24 -14.98
C MET A 255 -8.73 1.69 -15.40
N PHE A 256 -7.88 2.63 -14.96
CA PHE A 256 -8.02 4.04 -15.34
C PHE A 256 -7.77 4.28 -16.83
N GLU A 257 -6.78 3.63 -17.43
CA GLU A 257 -6.52 3.70 -18.88
C GLU A 257 -7.75 3.25 -19.69
N GLN A 258 -8.38 2.14 -19.29
CA GLN A 258 -9.58 1.63 -19.94
C GLN A 258 -10.75 2.64 -19.87
N HIS A 259 -10.99 3.24 -18.70
CA HIS A 259 -12.07 4.23 -18.54
C HIS A 259 -11.79 5.52 -19.31
N LEU A 260 -10.53 5.99 -19.32
CA LEU A 260 -10.14 7.20 -20.04
C LEU A 260 -10.27 7.02 -21.56
N ASN A 261 -9.87 5.86 -22.09
CA ASN A 261 -10.00 5.53 -23.51
C ASN A 261 -11.47 5.44 -23.93
N ALA A 262 -12.34 4.87 -23.08
CA ALA A 262 -13.78 4.81 -23.32
C ALA A 262 -14.43 6.21 -23.42
N GLN A 263 -13.94 7.19 -22.64
CA GLN A 263 -14.41 8.58 -22.72
C GLN A 263 -13.92 9.30 -23.99
N SER A 264 -12.74 8.94 -24.52
CA SER A 264 -12.20 9.58 -25.72
C SER A 264 -12.89 9.18 -27.03
N LEU A 265 -13.68 8.10 -27.01
CA LEU A 265 -14.46 7.59 -28.15
C LEU A 265 -15.91 8.12 -28.19
N GLN A 266 -16.31 8.95 -27.23
CA GLN A 266 -17.61 9.64 -27.17
C GLN A 266 -17.45 11.12 -27.52
#